data_AF-A0A951CMW8-F1
#
_entry.id   AF-A0A951CMW8-F1
#
_cell.length_a   1.000
_cell.length_b   1.000
_cell.length_c   1.000
_cell.angle_alpha   90.00
_cell.angle_beta   90.00
_cell.angle_gamma   90.00
#
_symmetry.space_group_name_H-M   'P 1'
#
loop_
_entity.id
_entity.type
_entity.pdbx_description
1 polymer ?
#
loop_
_entity_poly.entity_id
_entity_poly.type
_entity_poly.pdbx_seq_one_letter_code
_entity_poly.pdbx_strand_id
1 'polypeptide(L)'
;GLGFLINGNMSVAASGQGGLLVRVPPADTDKLLTREHVSPMVMRGREARGWLRVDAEAVKTKRQLQSWVTRSVDYARRLPPK
;
A
#
# COMPACT_ATOMS: atom_id res chain seq x y z
N GLY A 1 13.94 2.34 0.51
CA GLY A 1 12.85 1.95 1.42
C GLY A 1 12.98 0.48 1.76
N LEU A 2 12.13 -0.04 2.64
CA LEU A 2 12.14 -1.45 3.07
C LEU A 2 10.80 -2.10 2.74
N GLY A 3 10.83 -3.19 1.96
CA GLY A 3 9.64 -3.95 1.56
C GLY A 3 9.37 -5.12 2.49
N PHE A 4 8.09 -5.35 2.79
CA PHE A 4 7.60 -6.45 3.61
C PHE A 4 6.75 -7.37 2.74
N LEU A 5 7.10 -8.65 2.74
CA LEU A 5 6.49 -9.66 1.90
C LEU A 5 5.71 -10.66 2.75
N ILE A 6 4.62 -11.16 2.19
CA ILE A 6 3.84 -12.28 2.72
C ILE A 6 3.88 -13.39 1.66
N ASN A 7 4.47 -14.54 1.98
CA ASN A 7 4.59 -15.67 1.04
C ASN A 7 5.21 -15.25 -0.33
N GLY A 8 6.27 -14.44 -0.29
CA GLY A 8 6.91 -13.91 -1.52
C GLY A 8 6.14 -12.79 -2.23
N ASN A 9 4.91 -12.47 -1.81
CA ASN A 9 4.16 -11.33 -2.33
C ASN A 9 4.45 -10.06 -1.53
N MET A 10 4.95 -9.02 -2.18
CA MET A 10 5.08 -7.71 -1.53
C MET A 10 3.71 -7.20 -1.11
N SER A 11 3.62 -6.79 0.15
CA SER A 11 2.41 -6.27 0.80
C SER A 11 2.56 -4.77 0.99
N VAL A 12 3.47 -4.36 1.88
CA VAL A 12 3.73 -2.95 2.17
C VAL A 12 5.22 -2.66 2.04
N ALA A 13 5.57 -1.40 1.79
CA ALA A 13 6.94 -0.94 1.92
C ALA A 13 6.99 0.41 2.65
N ALA A 14 7.96 0.56 3.56
CA ALA A 14 8.35 1.87 4.05
C ALA A 14 9.06 2.61 2.92
N SER A 15 8.49 3.72 2.46
CA SER A 15 9.01 4.45 1.31
C SER A 15 10.24 5.27 1.70
N GLY A 16 11.26 5.29 0.83
CA GLY A 16 12.45 6.15 1.03
C GLY A 16 12.15 7.64 0.92
N GLN A 17 10.96 7.99 0.42
CA GLN A 17 10.45 9.36 0.33
C GLN A 17 9.48 9.68 1.49
N GLY A 18 9.47 8.87 2.56
CA GLY A 18 8.49 8.95 3.64
C GLY A 18 7.14 8.31 3.30
N GLY A 19 6.39 7.94 4.33
CA GLY A 19 5.10 7.25 4.19
C GLY A 19 5.22 5.76 3.83
N LEU A 20 4.18 5.23 3.19
CA LEU A 20 4.06 3.83 2.79
C LEU A 20 3.75 3.68 1.31
N LEU A 21 4.28 2.62 0.72
CA LEU A 21 3.66 1.98 -0.44
C LEU A 21 2.81 0.82 0.06
N VAL A 22 1.57 0.75 -0.38
CA VAL A 22 0.58 -0.20 0.14
C VAL A 22 -0.07 -0.94 -1.02
N ARG A 23 -0.03 -2.26 -0.97
CA ARG A 23 -0.79 -3.10 -1.89
C ARG A 23 -2.23 -3.24 -1.40
N VAL A 24 -3.19 -3.11 -2.29
CA VAL A 24 -4.61 -3.22 -1.98
C VAL A 24 -5.31 -4.05 -3.07
N PRO A 25 -6.52 -4.57 -2.79
CA PRO A 25 -7.35 -5.12 -3.85
C PRO A 25 -7.52 -4.09 -4.99
N PRO A 26 -7.28 -4.45 -6.26
CA PRO A 26 -7.43 -3.53 -7.39
C PRO A 26 -8.80 -2.84 -7.47
N ALA A 27 -9.85 -3.53 -7.02
CA ALA A 27 -11.22 -3.01 -6.94
C ALA A 27 -11.42 -1.92 -5.87
N ASP A 28 -10.56 -1.87 -4.84
CA ASP A 28 -10.64 -0.87 -3.77
C ASP A 28 -9.86 0.42 -4.13
N THR A 29 -9.08 0.41 -5.21
CA THR A 29 -8.11 1.47 -5.53
C THR A 29 -8.79 2.84 -5.61
N ASP A 30 -9.81 2.97 -6.46
CA ASP A 30 -10.49 4.26 -6.71
C ASP A 30 -11.13 4.83 -5.45
N LYS A 31 -11.73 3.97 -4.62
CA LYS A 31 -12.30 4.35 -3.33
C LYS A 31 -11.23 4.85 -2.34
N LEU A 32 -10.06 4.23 -2.33
CA LEU A 32 -8.99 4.59 -1.40
C LEU A 32 -8.25 5.84 -1.84
N LEU A 33 -8.23 6.14 -3.14
CA LEU A 33 -7.69 7.39 -3.69
C LEU A 33 -8.51 8.62 -3.32
N THR A 34 -9.76 8.46 -2.87
CA THR A 34 -10.53 9.61 -2.34
C THR A 34 -10.11 10.02 -0.93
N ARG A 35 -9.20 9.28 -0.28
CA ARG A 35 -8.71 9.61 1.07
C ARG A 35 -7.60 10.65 0.98
N GLU A 36 -7.59 11.55 1.96
CA GLU A 36 -6.54 12.54 2.11
C GLU A 36 -5.16 11.88 2.22
N HIS A 37 -4.16 12.48 1.58
CA HIS A 37 -2.77 12.01 1.56
C HIS A 37 -2.56 10.61 0.94
N VAL A 38 -3.44 10.22 0.03
CA VAL A 38 -3.32 8.99 -0.75
C VAL A 38 -3.25 9.33 -2.23
N SER A 39 -2.29 8.75 -2.94
CA SER A 39 -2.05 8.95 -4.36
C SER A 39 -1.76 7.62 -5.06
N PRO A 40 -1.95 7.53 -6.38
CA PRO A 40 -1.59 6.32 -7.11
C PRO A 40 -0.07 6.12 -7.06
N MET A 41 0.37 4.87 -6.90
CA MET A 41 1.77 4.55 -7.13
C MET A 41 2.04 4.53 -8.64
N VAL A 42 2.93 5.40 -9.12
CA VAL A 42 3.35 5.42 -10.53
C VAL A 42 4.69 4.70 -10.68
N MET A 43 4.74 3.72 -11.57
CA MET A 43 5.95 2.98 -11.92
C MET A 43 6.19 3.10 -13.42
N ARG A 44 7.34 3.69 -13.80
CA ARG A 44 7.73 3.92 -15.21
C ARG A 44 6.63 4.63 -16.03
N GLY A 45 6.04 5.67 -15.47
CA GLY A 45 5.01 6.48 -16.11
C GLY A 45 3.61 5.85 -16.20
N ARG A 46 3.39 4.70 -15.55
CA ARG A 46 2.08 4.04 -15.49
C ARG A 46 1.63 3.86 -14.05
N GLU A 47 0.36 4.11 -13.79
CA GLU A 47 -0.24 3.79 -12.50
C GLU A 47 -0.23 2.27 -12.29
N ALA A 48 0.35 1.85 -11.17
CA ALA A 48 0.33 0.46 -10.75
C ALA A 48 -0.99 0.20 -10.03
N ARG A 49 -2.04 -0.21 -10.77
CA ARG A 49 -3.34 -0.52 -10.17
C ARG A 49 -3.20 -1.52 -9.01
N GLY A 50 -3.88 -1.27 -7.89
CA GLY A 50 -3.71 -2.05 -6.65
C GLY A 50 -2.48 -1.66 -5.83
N TRP A 51 -1.76 -0.60 -6.21
CA TRP A 51 -0.69 0.01 -5.40
C TRP A 51 -0.98 1.48 -5.15
N LEU A 52 -0.90 1.84 -3.88
CA LEU A 52 -1.11 3.20 -3.40
C LEU A 52 0.17 3.73 -2.77
N ARG A 53 0.39 5.02 -2.92
CA ARG A 53 1.28 5.78 -2.07
C ARG A 53 0.46 6.49 -1.00
N VAL A 54 0.83 6.29 0.26
CA VAL A 54 0.21 6.89 1.44
C VAL A 54 1.28 7.74 2.11
N ASP A 55 1.06 9.05 2.20
CA ASP A 55 2.08 9.94 2.75
C ASP A 55 2.19 9.82 4.28
N ALA A 56 3.28 10.35 4.84
CA ALA A 56 3.57 10.27 6.27
C ALA A 56 2.44 10.85 7.15
N GLU A 57 1.74 11.87 6.64
CA GLU A 57 0.59 12.51 7.28
C GLU A 57 -0.56 11.54 7.55
N ALA A 58 -0.78 10.56 6.67
CA ALA A 58 -1.81 9.54 6.82
C ALA A 58 -1.40 8.34 7.68
N VAL A 59 -0.20 8.35 8.30
CA VAL A 59 0.34 7.23 9.10
C VAL A 59 1.02 7.67 10.39
N LYS A 60 0.68 8.86 10.93
CA LYS A 60 1.28 9.41 12.15
C LYS A 60 0.99 8.61 13.42
N THR A 61 -0.07 7.80 13.41
CA THR A 61 -0.47 6.97 14.55
C THR A 61 -0.39 5.48 14.22
N LYS A 62 -0.15 4.67 15.26
CA LYS A 62 -0.21 3.20 15.15
C LYS A 62 -1.53 2.73 14.56
N ARG A 63 -2.66 3.38 14.90
CA ARG A 63 -3.99 3.03 14.39
C ARG A 63 -4.11 3.28 12.89
N GLN A 64 -3.65 4.45 12.42
CA GLN A 64 -3.64 4.77 10.99
C GLN A 64 -2.76 3.79 10.21
N LEU A 65 -1.52 3.58 10.67
CA LEU A 65 -0.58 2.62 10.09
C LEU A 65 -1.18 1.21 10.03
N GLN A 66 -1.73 0.72 11.15
CA GLN A 66 -2.32 -0.61 11.24
C GLN A 66 -3.46 -0.79 10.23
N SER A 67 -4.31 0.22 10.02
CA SER A 67 -5.42 0.12 9.06
C SER A 67 -4.95 -0.17 7.62
N TRP A 68 -3.81 0.42 7.22
CA TRP A 68 -3.21 0.20 5.91
C TRP A 68 -2.50 -1.14 5.82
N VAL A 69 -1.73 -1.48 6.84
CA VAL A 69 -0.99 -2.75 6.91
C VAL A 69 -1.93 -3.94 6.92
N THR A 70 -3.00 -3.92 7.74
CA THR A 70 -3.98 -5.01 7.80
C THR A 70 -4.62 -5.26 6.43
N ARG A 71 -5.14 -4.20 5.78
CA ARG A 71 -5.74 -4.33 4.44
C ARG A 71 -4.80 -4.97 3.43
N SER A 72 -3.54 -4.54 3.45
CA SER A 72 -2.52 -5.03 2.53
C SER A 72 -2.12 -6.47 2.82
N VAL A 73 -1.92 -6.83 4.09
CA VAL A 73 -1.62 -8.20 4.51
C VAL A 73 -2.77 -9.14 4.13
N ASP A 74 -4.01 -8.75 4.40
CA ASP A 74 -5.19 -9.57 4.07
C ASP A 74 -5.31 -9.81 2.57
N TYR A 75 -4.94 -8.84 1.74
CA TYR A 75 -4.91 -9.02 0.29
C TYR A 75 -3.72 -9.88 -0.15
N ALA A 76 -2.51 -9.60 0.34
CA ALA A 76 -1.31 -10.33 -0.02
C ALA A 76 -1.39 -11.82 0.33
N ARG A 77 -2.02 -12.17 1.45
CA ARG A 77 -2.29 -13.58 1.87
C ARG A 77 -3.17 -14.36 0.90
N ARG A 78 -4.06 -13.68 0.17
CA ARG A 78 -5.00 -14.31 -0.77
C ARG A 78 -4.41 -14.59 -2.14
N LEU A 79 -3.21 -14.11 -2.41
CA LEU A 79 -2.54 -14.33 -3.69
C LEU A 79 -1.78 -15.66 -3.67
N PRO A 80 -1.60 -16.31 -4.84
CA PRO A 80 -0.70 -17.44 -4.95
C PRO A 80 0.69 -17.08 -4.41
N PRO A 81 1.33 -17.96 -3.62
CA PRO A 81 2.71 -17.74 -3.18
C PRO A 81 3.65 -17.65 -4.38
N LYS A 82 4.78 -16.96 -4.21
CA LYS A 82 5.83 -16.83 -5.22
C LYS A 82 7.04 -17.71 -4.92
#